data_AF-A0A258VNV7-F1
#
_entry.id   AF-A0A258VNV7-F1
#
_cell.length_a   1.000
_cell.length_b   1.000
_cell.length_c   1.000
_cell.angle_alpha   90.00
_cell.angle_beta   90.00
_cell.angle_gamma   90.00
#
_symmetry.space_group_name_H-M   'P 1'
#
loop_
_entity.id
_entity.type
_entity.pdbx_description
1 polymer ?
#
loop_
_entity_poly.entity_id
_entity_poly.type
_entity_poly.pdbx_seq_one_letter_code
_entity_poly.pdbx_strand_id
1 'polypeptide(L)'
;MTENSNKNTTAPFIIESGIDISALLLAFDQFHNALQIATSDLEKAGTIQYFEFTYELAWKTLKRILTNRGKVLNSPKPIFREAALEKLIDNPELWFNFIKDRNETVHTYNKHIANTIFNDLKFFDTEMIKLINTLKNLK
;
A
#
# COMPACT_ATOMS: atom_id res chain seq x y z
N MET A 1 31.80 -18.85 15.92
CA MET A 1 30.64 -19.66 16.29
C MET A 1 29.39 -18.82 16.00
N THR A 2 28.79 -19.13 14.85
CA THR A 2 27.41 -18.82 14.40
C THR A 2 26.76 -17.50 14.87
N GLU A 3 26.99 -16.42 14.13
CA GLU A 3 25.93 -15.42 13.92
C GLU A 3 24.98 -15.95 12.86
N ASN A 4 23.80 -16.34 13.32
CA ASN A 4 22.67 -16.71 12.49
C ASN A 4 22.25 -15.45 11.72
N SER A 5 22.69 -15.35 10.48
CA SER A 5 22.05 -14.53 9.48
C SER A 5 20.63 -15.07 9.30
N ASN A 6 19.69 -14.51 10.06
CA ASN A 6 18.27 -14.69 9.82
C ASN A 6 17.99 -14.19 8.40
N LYS A 7 18.00 -15.14 7.45
CA LYS A 7 17.43 -14.97 6.13
C LYS A 7 15.99 -14.55 6.37
N ASN A 8 15.66 -13.28 6.15
CA ASN A 8 14.29 -12.79 6.03
C ASN A 8 13.64 -13.43 4.79
N THR A 9 13.37 -14.71 4.91
CA THR A 9 12.56 -15.49 3.99
C THR A 9 11.23 -15.60 4.69
N THR A 10 10.42 -14.54 4.60
CA THR A 10 9.04 -14.61 5.08
C THR A 10 8.33 -15.65 4.23
N ALA A 11 7.81 -16.70 4.87
CA ALA A 11 6.98 -17.69 4.20
C ALA A 11 5.82 -16.98 3.45
N PRO A 12 5.39 -17.51 2.29
CA PRO A 12 4.30 -16.91 1.54
C PRO A 12 3.03 -16.86 2.39
N PHE A 13 2.37 -15.70 2.41
CA PHE A 13 1.08 -15.49 3.06
C PHE A 13 0.02 -15.51 1.97
N ILE A 14 -0.58 -16.67 1.76
CA ILE A 14 -1.59 -16.92 0.74
C ILE A 14 -2.97 -16.79 1.39
N ILE A 15 -3.80 -15.87 0.90
CA ILE A 15 -5.20 -15.74 1.32
C ILE A 15 -6.07 -16.82 0.64
N GLU A 16 -7.29 -17.07 1.13
CA GLU A 16 -8.14 -18.19 0.65
C GLU A 16 -8.38 -18.17 -0.88
N SER A 17 -8.37 -16.98 -1.50
CA SER A 17 -8.42 -16.83 -2.96
C SER A 17 -7.19 -17.29 -3.75
N GLY A 18 -6.18 -17.89 -3.07
CA GLY A 18 -4.94 -18.37 -3.68
C GLY A 18 -3.93 -17.26 -4.01
N ILE A 19 -4.17 -16.04 -3.55
CA ILE A 19 -3.33 -14.88 -3.84
C ILE A 19 -2.29 -14.69 -2.72
N ASP A 20 -1.02 -14.65 -3.08
CA ASP A 20 0.06 -14.30 -2.16
C ASP A 20 0.12 -12.77 -1.94
N ILE A 21 0.02 -12.34 -0.69
CA ILE A 21 0.12 -10.93 -0.26
C ILE A 21 1.39 -10.63 0.56
N SER A 22 2.35 -11.56 0.67
CA SER A 22 3.58 -11.35 1.45
C SER A 22 4.34 -10.10 1.04
N ALA A 23 4.45 -9.82 -0.27
CA ALA A 23 5.11 -8.62 -0.76
C ALA A 23 4.41 -7.33 -0.30
N LEU A 24 3.07 -7.34 -0.26
CA LEU A 24 2.28 -6.21 0.22
C LEU A 24 2.51 -5.98 1.72
N LEU A 25 2.54 -7.06 2.52
CA LEU A 25 2.79 -6.99 3.95
C LEU A 25 4.19 -6.44 4.24
N LEU A 26 5.23 -6.95 3.56
CA LEU A 26 6.61 -6.47 3.71
C LEU A 26 6.78 -5.00 3.33
N ALA A 27 6.11 -4.58 2.25
CA ALA A 27 6.13 -3.19 1.81
C ALA A 27 5.43 -2.28 2.81
N PHE A 28 4.25 -2.69 3.29
CA PHE A 28 3.50 -1.94 4.28
C PHE A 28 4.25 -1.83 5.60
N ASP A 29 4.91 -2.88 6.09
CA ASP A 29 5.70 -2.82 7.32
C ASP A 29 6.85 -1.80 7.20
N GLN A 30 7.53 -1.72 6.04
CA GLN A 30 8.55 -0.71 5.81
C GLN A 30 7.98 0.70 5.83
N PHE A 31 6.88 0.92 5.10
CA PHE A 31 6.17 2.20 5.07
C PHE A 31 5.69 2.63 6.47
N HIS A 32 4.99 1.74 7.17
CA HIS A 32 4.38 2.00 8.47
C HIS A 32 5.45 2.42 9.49
N ASN A 33 6.54 1.64 9.57
CA ASN A 33 7.64 1.93 10.49
C ASN A 33 8.35 3.25 10.15
N ALA A 34 8.64 3.50 8.87
CA ALA A 34 9.29 4.73 8.44
C ALA A 34 8.44 5.98 8.72
N LEU A 35 7.12 5.88 8.55
CA LEU A 35 6.20 6.98 8.85
C LEU A 35 6.25 7.41 10.32
N GLN A 36 6.46 6.48 11.25
CA GLN A 36 6.50 6.79 12.69
C GLN A 36 7.77 7.55 13.11
N ILE A 37 8.87 7.37 12.39
CA ILE A 37 10.20 7.85 12.81
C ILE A 37 10.76 8.97 11.94
N ALA A 38 10.21 9.20 10.75
CA ALA A 38 10.76 10.15 9.79
C ALA A 38 10.65 11.59 10.28
N THR A 39 11.80 12.24 10.45
CA THR A 39 11.90 13.64 10.91
C THR A 39 12.66 14.53 9.92
N SER A 40 13.70 13.98 9.29
CA SER A 40 14.53 14.68 8.30
C SER A 40 13.94 14.63 6.89
N ASP A 41 14.39 15.53 6.01
CA ASP A 41 13.96 15.55 4.60
C ASP A 41 14.31 14.23 3.88
N LEU A 42 15.45 13.61 4.21
CA LEU A 42 15.87 12.32 3.64
C LEU A 42 14.95 11.17 4.10
N GLU A 43 14.63 11.11 5.39
CA GLU A 43 13.72 10.08 5.92
C GLU A 43 12.32 10.24 5.33
N LYS A 44 11.82 11.47 5.20
CA LYS A 44 10.54 11.75 4.54
C LYS A 44 10.54 11.30 3.08
N ALA A 45 11.61 11.56 2.35
CA ALA A 45 11.76 11.08 0.96
C ALA A 45 11.74 9.54 0.91
N GLY A 46 12.43 8.87 1.84
CA GLY A 46 12.36 7.42 2.00
C GLY A 46 10.95 6.91 2.28
N THR A 47 10.21 7.55 3.19
CA THR A 47 8.82 7.18 3.49
C THR A 47 7.89 7.39 2.29
N ILE A 48 8.08 8.45 1.50
CA ILE A 48 7.34 8.66 0.25
C ILE A 48 7.65 7.56 -0.76
N GLN A 49 8.93 7.15 -0.88
CA GLN A 49 9.29 6.02 -1.73
C GLN A 49 8.63 4.72 -1.28
N TYR A 50 8.51 4.50 0.03
CA TYR A 50 7.81 3.34 0.59
C TYR A 50 6.31 3.38 0.32
N PHE A 51 5.71 4.57 0.38
CA PHE A 51 4.33 4.79 -0.05
C PHE A 51 4.13 4.37 -1.51
N GLU A 52 4.99 4.79 -2.43
CA GLU A 52 4.83 4.49 -3.87
C GLU A 52 4.71 3.00 -4.17
N PHE A 53 5.65 2.18 -3.66
CA PHE A 53 5.61 0.76 -3.93
C PHE A 53 4.52 0.03 -3.11
N THR A 54 4.18 0.53 -1.92
CA THR A 54 3.10 -0.04 -1.11
C THR A 54 1.76 0.19 -1.80
N TYR A 55 1.52 1.41 -2.28
CA TYR A 55 0.38 1.77 -3.11
C TYR A 55 0.31 0.88 -4.37
N GLU A 56 1.43 0.72 -5.07
CA GLU A 56 1.51 -0.07 -6.30
C GLU A 56 1.13 -1.54 -6.06
N LEU A 57 1.62 -2.12 -4.97
CA LEU A 57 1.28 -3.48 -4.55
C LEU A 57 -0.17 -3.59 -4.10
N ALA A 58 -0.73 -2.58 -3.42
CA ALA A 58 -2.11 -2.58 -2.94
C ALA A 58 -3.11 -2.66 -4.11
N TRP A 59 -3.00 -1.76 -5.09
CA TRP A 59 -3.94 -1.76 -6.22
C TRP A 59 -3.76 -2.98 -7.12
N LYS A 60 -2.53 -3.49 -7.28
CA LYS A 60 -2.28 -4.75 -8.02
C LYS A 60 -2.84 -5.97 -7.31
N THR A 61 -2.76 -6.02 -5.98
CA THR A 61 -3.37 -7.08 -5.17
C THR A 61 -4.89 -7.06 -5.32
N LEU A 62 -5.52 -5.89 -5.17
CA LEU A 62 -6.96 -5.73 -5.41
C LEU A 62 -7.35 -6.11 -6.84
N LYS A 63 -6.55 -5.73 -7.84
CA LYS A 63 -6.76 -6.16 -9.23
C LYS A 63 -6.78 -7.68 -9.38
N ARG A 64 -5.84 -8.40 -8.77
CA ARG A 64 -5.80 -9.87 -8.82
C ARG A 64 -7.05 -10.48 -8.18
N ILE A 65 -7.46 -9.98 -7.01
CA ILE A 65 -8.67 -10.44 -6.31
C ILE A 65 -9.90 -10.23 -7.17
N LEU A 66 -10.07 -9.02 -7.72
CA LEU A 66 -11.22 -8.68 -8.57
C LEU A 66 -11.22 -9.48 -9.88
N THR A 67 -10.05 -9.75 -10.46
CA THR A 67 -9.91 -10.59 -11.65
C THR A 67 -10.34 -12.03 -11.36
N ASN A 68 -9.95 -12.59 -10.21
CA ASN A 68 -10.40 -13.92 -9.78
C ASN A 68 -11.93 -13.99 -9.58
N ARG A 69 -12.57 -12.84 -9.27
CA ARG A 69 -14.03 -12.68 -9.18
C ARG A 69 -14.69 -12.35 -10.53
N GLY A 70 -13.96 -12.45 -11.65
CA GLY A 70 -14.48 -12.21 -13.00
C GLY A 70 -14.53 -10.73 -13.43
N LYS A 71 -13.92 -9.81 -12.67
CA LYS A 71 -13.92 -8.37 -12.98
C LYS A 71 -12.59 -7.95 -13.63
N VAL A 72 -12.62 -7.63 -14.91
CA VAL A 72 -11.43 -7.22 -15.67
C VAL A 72 -11.31 -5.70 -15.69
N LEU A 73 -10.52 -5.16 -14.77
CA LEU A 73 -10.28 -3.71 -14.61
C LEU A 73 -8.78 -3.42 -14.72
N ASN A 74 -8.42 -2.33 -15.41
CA ASN A 74 -7.03 -2.10 -15.86
C ASN A 74 -6.36 -0.83 -15.33
N SER A 75 -7.01 -0.08 -14.44
CA SER A 75 -6.41 1.11 -13.83
C SER A 75 -6.78 1.26 -12.35
N PRO A 76 -6.01 2.00 -11.54
CA PRO A 76 -6.23 2.08 -10.09
C PRO A 76 -7.61 2.64 -9.71
N LYS A 77 -8.08 3.69 -10.39
CA LYS A 77 -9.37 4.34 -10.08
C LYS A 77 -10.57 3.38 -10.14
N PRO A 78 -10.82 2.64 -11.25
CA PRO A 78 -11.90 1.66 -11.27
C PRO A 78 -11.66 0.50 -10.30
N ILE A 79 -10.40 0.09 -10.07
CA ILE A 79 -10.07 -0.94 -9.08
C ILE A 79 -10.53 -0.55 -7.67
N PHE A 80 -10.18 0.64 -7.20
CA PHE A 80 -10.59 1.09 -5.87
C PHE A 80 -12.11 1.29 -5.79
N ARG A 81 -12.75 1.79 -6.85
CA ARG A 81 -14.21 1.88 -6.90
C ARG A 81 -14.86 0.51 -6.71
N GLU A 82 -14.38 -0.50 -7.44
CA GLU A 82 -14.93 -1.84 -7.39
C GLU A 82 -14.61 -2.55 -6.08
N ALA A 83 -13.41 -2.34 -5.54
CA ALA A 83 -13.02 -2.85 -4.23
C ALA A 83 -13.96 -2.35 -3.12
N ALA A 84 -14.43 -1.10 -3.21
CA ALA A 84 -15.42 -0.58 -2.27
C ALA A 84 -16.79 -1.26 -2.42
N LEU A 85 -17.26 -1.49 -3.65
CA LEU A 85 -18.52 -2.22 -3.90
C LEU A 85 -18.46 -3.66 -3.37
N GLU A 86 -17.29 -4.29 -3.46
CA GLU A 86 -17.00 -5.62 -2.93
C GLU A 86 -16.65 -5.64 -1.43
N LYS A 87 -16.76 -4.50 -0.74
CA LYS A 87 -16.45 -4.33 0.70
C LYS A 87 -15.01 -4.73 1.09
N LEU A 88 -14.07 -4.62 0.16
CA LEU A 88 -12.64 -4.80 0.42
C LEU A 88 -12.01 -3.56 1.06
N ILE A 89 -12.58 -2.39 0.77
CA ILE A 89 -12.23 -1.09 1.35
C ILE A 89 -13.52 -0.31 1.69
N ASP A 90 -13.44 0.64 2.61
CA ASP A 90 -14.64 1.36 3.08
C ASP A 90 -14.90 2.66 2.29
N ASN A 91 -13.84 3.45 2.01
CA ASN A 91 -13.98 4.79 1.45
C ASN A 91 -13.14 4.99 0.18
N PRO A 92 -13.70 4.78 -1.02
CA PRO A 92 -12.94 4.89 -2.27
C PRO A 92 -12.43 6.33 -2.55
N GLU A 93 -13.05 7.37 -1.97
CA GLU A 93 -12.61 8.76 -2.18
C GLU A 93 -11.24 9.04 -1.56
N LEU A 94 -10.92 8.43 -0.40
CA LEU A 94 -9.58 8.52 0.17
C LEU A 94 -8.54 7.89 -0.76
N TRP A 95 -8.86 6.74 -1.35
CA TRP A 95 -7.99 6.08 -2.32
C TRP A 95 -7.83 6.88 -3.61
N PHE A 96 -8.84 7.66 -4.01
CA PHE A 96 -8.70 8.58 -5.13
C PHE A 96 -7.77 9.76 -4.84
N ASN A 97 -7.67 10.20 -3.59
CA ASN A 97 -6.66 11.19 -3.20
C ASN A 97 -5.26 10.56 -3.24
N PHE A 98 -5.08 9.33 -2.77
CA PHE A 98 -3.79 8.64 -2.88
C PHE A 98 -3.34 8.41 -4.32
N ILE A 99 -4.27 8.28 -5.29
CA ILE A 99 -3.91 8.30 -6.73
C ILE A 99 -3.26 9.63 -7.09
N LYS A 100 -3.82 10.76 -6.63
CA LYS A 100 -3.27 12.09 -6.90
C LYS A 100 -1.91 12.23 -6.25
N ASP A 101 -1.78 11.88 -4.97
CA ASP A 101 -0.53 11.97 -4.23
C ASP A 101 0.58 11.15 -4.91
N ARG A 102 0.26 9.92 -5.33
CA ARG A 102 1.17 9.05 -6.09
C ARG A 102 1.59 9.66 -7.42
N ASN A 103 0.69 10.35 -8.12
CA ASN A 103 1.06 11.01 -9.38
C ASN A 103 1.97 12.22 -9.14
N GLU A 104 1.84 12.90 -8.00
CA GLU A 104 2.65 14.06 -7.63
C GLU A 104 4.02 13.70 -7.05
N THR A 105 4.30 12.43 -6.74
CA THR A 105 5.60 12.05 -6.13
C THR A 105 6.79 12.34 -7.03
N VAL A 106 6.60 12.36 -8.36
CA VAL A 106 7.62 12.77 -9.33
C VAL A 106 8.07 14.23 -9.15
N HIS A 107 7.26 15.05 -8.47
CA HIS A 107 7.54 16.45 -8.17
C HIS A 107 8.07 16.69 -6.74
N THR A 108 8.44 15.64 -6.01
CA THR A 108 8.92 15.72 -4.62
C THR A 108 10.28 16.42 -4.44
N TYR A 109 10.99 16.74 -5.53
CA TYR A 109 12.10 17.70 -5.49
C TYR A 109 11.64 19.08 -4.98
N ASN A 110 10.34 19.41 -5.14
CA ASN A 110 9.72 20.55 -4.51
C ASN A 110 9.32 20.21 -3.06
N LYS A 111 10.00 20.85 -2.10
CA LYS A 111 9.78 20.63 -0.66
C LYS A 111 8.34 20.90 -0.21
N HIS A 112 7.60 21.79 -0.86
CA HIS A 112 6.19 22.01 -0.53
C HIS A 112 5.36 20.77 -0.91
N ILE A 113 5.54 20.24 -2.11
CA ILE A 113 4.84 19.04 -2.59
C ILE A 113 5.20 17.82 -1.73
N ALA A 114 6.49 17.62 -1.44
CA ALA A 114 6.94 16.52 -0.58
C ALA A 114 6.31 16.57 0.81
N ASN A 115 6.23 17.75 1.44
CA ASN A 115 5.60 17.88 2.76
C ASN A 115 4.08 17.67 2.70
N THR A 116 3.41 18.15 1.65
CA THR A 116 1.97 17.92 1.45
C THR A 116 1.68 16.42 1.38
N ILE A 117 2.37 15.70 0.49
CA ILE A 117 2.23 14.25 0.35
C ILE A 117 2.54 13.56 1.69
N PHE A 118 3.68 13.89 2.32
CA PHE A 118 4.10 13.27 3.57
C PHE A 118 3.04 13.42 4.69
N ASN A 119 2.40 14.59 4.79
CA ASN A 119 1.36 14.84 5.80
C ASN A 119 0.09 14.01 5.57
N ASP A 120 -0.18 13.63 4.33
CA ASP A 120 -1.35 12.83 3.95
C ASP A 120 -1.10 11.32 4.14
N LEU A 121 0.16 10.88 4.25
CA LEU A 121 0.52 9.47 4.41
C LEU A 121 -0.10 8.80 5.64
N LYS A 122 -0.44 9.54 6.71
CA LYS A 122 -1.17 9.00 7.87
C LYS A 122 -2.56 8.46 7.53
N PHE A 123 -3.22 9.06 6.54
CA PHE A 123 -4.51 8.58 6.05
C PHE A 123 -4.33 7.32 5.22
N PHE A 124 -3.29 7.27 4.39
CA PHE A 124 -2.92 6.06 3.65
C PHE A 124 -2.60 4.91 4.61
N ASP A 125 -1.83 5.15 5.67
CA ASP A 125 -1.51 4.18 6.71
C ASP A 125 -2.77 3.58 7.34
N THR A 126 -3.70 4.43 7.74
CA THR A 126 -4.99 4.02 8.33
C THR A 126 -5.78 3.12 7.38
N GLU A 127 -5.90 3.51 6.11
CA GLU A 127 -6.64 2.73 5.11
C GLU A 127 -5.95 1.42 4.72
N MET A 128 -4.60 1.41 4.73
CA MET A 128 -3.81 0.20 4.51
C MET A 128 -3.99 -0.82 5.64
N ILE A 129 -4.02 -0.38 6.91
CA ILE A 129 -4.30 -1.27 8.05
C ILE A 129 -5.66 -1.94 7.88
N LYS A 130 -6.69 -1.16 7.52
CA LYS A 130 -8.04 -1.70 7.25
C LYS A 130 -8.03 -2.70 6.11
N LEU A 131 -7.43 -2.35 4.97
CA LEU A 131 -7.32 -3.23 3.81
C LEU A 131 -6.62 -4.54 4.19
N ILE A 132 -5.47 -4.48 4.85
CA ILE A 132 -4.71 -5.68 5.24
C ILE A 132 -5.53 -6.56 6.17
N ASN A 133 -6.23 -5.99 7.15
CA ASN A 133 -7.12 -6.76 8.02
C ASN A 133 -8.24 -7.42 7.24
N THR A 134 -8.86 -6.72 6.29
CA THR A 134 -9.88 -7.31 5.42
C THR A 134 -9.31 -8.46 4.57
N LEU A 135 -8.11 -8.28 3.98
CA LEU A 135 -7.47 -9.30 3.16
C LEU A 135 -7.07 -10.55 3.95
N LYS A 136 -6.56 -10.38 5.18
CA LYS A 136 -6.18 -11.51 6.06
C LYS A 136 -7.39 -12.35 6.50
N ASN A 137 -8.58 -11.74 6.54
CA ASN A 137 -9.83 -12.40 6.90
C ASN A 137 -10.68 -12.79 5.69
N LEU A 138 -10.15 -12.64 4.47
CA LEU A 138 -10.87 -12.91 3.24
C LEU A 138 -10.99 -14.42 3.04
N LYS A 139 -12.22 -14.91 3.16
CA LYS A 139 -12.63 -16.26 2.77
C LYS A 139 -12.86 -16.38 1.26
#